data_AF-A0A1F5Q927-F1
#
_entry.id   AF-A0A1F5Q927-F1
#
_cell.length_a   1.000
_cell.length_b   1.000
_cell.length_c   1.000
_cell.angle_alpha   90.00
_cell.angle_beta   90.00
_cell.angle_gamma   90.00
#
_symmetry.space_group_name_H-M   'P 1'
#
loop_
_entity.id
_entity.type
_entity.pdbx_description
1 polymer ?
#
loop_
_entity_poly.entity_id
_entity_poly.type
_entity_poly.pdbx_seq_one_letter_code
_entity_poly.pdbx_strand_id
1 'polypeptide(L)'
;MLNKAVSQDSGENGSRTNKDIIELEGKVVEALPNAVFRVQIDTGKPDSKQEILAHISGKLRINRIRVLPGDRVRVELTPYDLTRGRITRRL
;
A
#
# COMPACT_ATOMS: atom_id res chain seq x y z
N MET A 1 29.52 27.35 -26.45
CA MET A 1 29.66 26.07 -25.74
C MET A 1 29.13 26.27 -24.33
N LEU A 2 27.81 26.07 -24.13
CA LEU A 2 27.18 24.91 -23.46
C LEU A 2 27.17 25.12 -21.92
N ASN A 3 26.11 25.06 -21.13
CA ASN A 3 24.67 24.79 -21.28
C ASN A 3 24.02 25.30 -19.97
N LYS A 4 22.92 26.06 -20.05
CA LYS A 4 21.53 25.62 -19.75
C LYS A 4 21.22 25.47 -18.26
N ALA A 5 20.70 26.56 -17.67
CA ALA A 5 19.84 26.52 -16.50
C ALA A 5 18.51 25.82 -16.86
N VAL A 6 18.24 24.66 -16.26
CA VAL A 6 16.91 24.01 -16.18
C VAL A 6 16.89 23.11 -14.94
N SER A 7 15.96 23.43 -14.04
CA SER A 7 15.14 22.56 -13.19
C SER A 7 15.77 21.42 -12.37
N GLN A 8 15.59 21.49 -11.06
CA GLN A 8 14.55 20.72 -10.37
C GLN A 8 14.34 21.26 -8.95
N ASP A 9 13.31 22.09 -8.82
CA ASP A 9 12.56 22.22 -7.57
C ASP A 9 11.69 20.95 -7.44
N SER A 10 11.91 20.17 -6.40
CA SER A 10 11.03 19.09 -5.97
C SER A 10 11.32 18.83 -4.50
N GLY A 11 10.48 19.43 -3.66
CA GLY A 11 10.67 19.58 -2.23
C GLY A 11 11.01 18.31 -1.47
N GLU A 12 11.96 18.46 -0.55
CA GLU A 12 12.04 17.67 0.65
C GLU A 12 10.73 17.75 1.42
N ASN A 13 10.11 16.60 1.71
CA ASN A 13 9.17 16.52 2.82
C ASN A 13 9.24 15.14 3.49
N GLY A 14 9.87 15.11 4.67
CA GLY A 14 9.37 14.31 5.79
C GLY A 14 9.88 12.87 5.98
N SER A 15 11.10 12.76 6.49
CA SER A 15 11.59 11.73 7.42
C SER A 15 11.99 10.33 6.91
N ARG A 16 13.26 10.01 7.16
CA ARG A 16 13.93 8.72 6.94
C ARG A 16 13.65 7.77 8.12
N THR A 17 12.80 6.77 7.90
CA THR A 17 12.87 5.43 8.53
C THR A 17 12.40 4.36 7.52
N ASN A 18 12.71 4.56 6.24
CA ASN A 18 12.19 3.79 5.11
C ASN A 18 13.05 2.56 4.76
N LYS A 19 13.57 1.83 5.76
CA LYS A 19 14.44 0.67 5.49
C LYS A 19 13.79 -0.70 5.63
N ASP A 20 12.64 -0.79 6.30
CA ASP A 20 12.09 -2.10 6.65
C ASP A 20 10.60 -2.26 6.28
N ILE A 21 10.05 -1.47 5.37
CA ILE A 21 8.66 -1.67 4.89
C ILE A 21 8.61 -2.89 3.98
N ILE A 22 7.68 -3.81 4.25
CA ILE A 22 7.49 -5.02 3.45
C ILE A 22 6.32 -4.78 2.50
N GLU A 23 6.58 -4.83 1.19
CA GLU A 23 5.54 -4.77 0.16
C GLU A 23 5.06 -6.18 -0.19
N LEU A 24 3.75 -6.40 -0.15
CA LEU A 24 3.11 -7.65 -0.54
C LEU A 24 1.91 -7.39 -1.46
N GLU A 25 1.53 -8.43 -2.20
CA GLU A 25 0.34 -8.42 -3.04
C GLU A 25 -0.73 -9.31 -2.41
N GLY A 26 -1.98 -8.93 -2.62
CA GLY A 26 -3.11 -9.67 -2.09
C GLY A 26 -4.42 -9.31 -2.75
N LYS A 27 -5.46 -10.06 -2.40
CA LYS A 27 -6.82 -9.87 -2.87
C LYS A 27 -7.70 -9.35 -1.74
N VAL A 28 -8.48 -8.32 -2.02
CA VAL A 28 -9.49 -7.81 -1.09
C VAL A 28 -10.60 -8.83 -0.97
N VAL A 29 -10.87 -9.31 0.25
CA VAL A 29 -11.91 -10.31 0.54
C VAL A 29 -13.21 -9.63 0.94
N GLU A 30 -13.12 -8.65 1.85
CA GLU A 30 -14.28 -7.94 2.37
C GLU A 30 -13.94 -6.48 2.70
N ALA A 31 -14.96 -5.62 2.65
CA ALA A 31 -14.90 -4.25 3.11
C ALA A 31 -15.60 -4.15 4.47
N LEU A 32 -14.88 -3.63 5.46
CA LEU A 32 -15.33 -3.46 6.84
C LEU A 32 -15.71 -1.99 7.10
N PRO A 33 -16.44 -1.73 8.21
CA PRO A 33 -16.71 -0.35 8.65
C PRO A 33 -15.42 0.47 8.79
N ASN A 34 -15.53 1.79 8.67
CA ASN A 34 -14.40 2.74 8.76
C ASN A 34 -13.38 2.69 7.61
N ALA A 35 -13.78 2.18 6.43
CA ALA A 35 -12.90 2.04 5.26
C ALA A 35 -11.66 1.18 5.54
N VAL A 36 -11.87 0.16 6.36
CA VAL A 36 -10.92 -0.94 6.59
C VAL A 36 -11.27 -2.06 5.62
N PHE A 37 -10.27 -2.74 5.09
CA PHE A 37 -10.45 -3.84 4.16
C PHE A 37 -9.74 -5.06 4.70
N ARG A 38 -10.38 -6.22 4.57
CA ARG A 38 -9.67 -7.47 4.79
C ARG A 38 -9.01 -7.88 3.49
N VAL A 39 -7.70 -8.06 3.54
CA VAL A 39 -6.89 -8.46 2.38
C VAL A 39 -6.28 -9.81 2.67
N GLN A 40 -6.53 -10.76 1.79
CA GLN A 40 -5.85 -12.03 1.78
C GLN A 40 -4.54 -11.86 1.02
N ILE A 41 -3.42 -12.12 1.69
CA ILE A 41 -2.08 -11.96 1.13
C ILE A 41 -1.71 -13.23 0.36
N ASP A 42 -1.12 -13.04 -0.82
CA ASP A 42 -0.57 -14.11 -1.64
C ASP A 42 0.83 -14.47 -1.09
N THR A 43 0.89 -15.07 0.10
CA THR A 43 2.12 -15.69 0.60
C THR A 43 2.32 -16.99 -0.18
N GLY A 44 3.47 -17.16 -0.84
CA GLY A 44 3.75 -18.34 -1.68
C GLY A 44 3.81 -19.70 -0.94
N LYS A 45 3.30 -19.78 0.29
CA LYS A 45 3.16 -21.00 1.09
C LYS A 45 1.71 -21.49 0.99
N PRO A 46 1.46 -22.68 0.44
CA PRO A 46 0.10 -23.17 0.14
C PRO A 46 -0.75 -23.42 1.40
N ASP A 47 -0.12 -23.65 2.56
CA ASP A 47 -0.81 -24.08 3.79
C ASP A 47 -1.21 -22.93 4.73
N SER A 48 -1.01 -21.67 4.36
CA SER A 48 -1.31 -20.53 5.23
C SER A 48 -1.87 -19.34 4.45
N LYS A 49 -3.20 -19.29 4.35
CA LYS A 49 -3.91 -18.08 3.92
C LYS A 49 -3.80 -17.04 5.03
N GLN A 50 -2.92 -16.06 4.86
CA GLN A 50 -2.79 -14.95 5.81
C GLN A 50 -3.73 -13.81 5.42
N GLU A 51 -4.62 -13.45 6.33
CA GLU A 51 -5.50 -12.30 6.19
C GLU A 51 -4.99 -11.15 7.06
N ILE A 52 -5.00 -9.94 6.50
CA ILE A 52 -4.61 -8.72 7.19
C ILE A 52 -5.70 -7.68 7.09
N LEU A 53 -5.70 -6.74 8.03
CA LEU A 53 -6.54 -5.56 7.98
C LEU A 53 -5.76 -4.41 7.36
N ALA A 54 -6.27 -3.84 6.28
CA ALA A 54 -5.58 -2.78 5.57
C ALA A 54 -6.47 -1.55 5.35
N HIS A 55 -5.87 -0.38 5.49
CA HIS A 55 -6.55 0.90 5.23
C HIS A 55 -6.02 1.50 3.93
N ILE A 56 -6.87 2.23 3.22
CA ILE A 56 -6.46 2.94 2.00
C ILE A 56 -5.49 4.08 2.32
N SER A 57 -4.41 4.19 1.54
CA SER A 57 -3.50 5.34 1.65
C SER A 57 -4.21 6.64 1.28
N GLY A 58 -3.73 7.75 1.82
CA GLY A 58 -4.25 9.08 1.51
C GLY A 58 -4.22 9.39 0.01
N LYS A 59 -3.21 8.88 -0.72
CA LYS A 59 -3.09 9.03 -2.17
C LYS A 59 -4.27 8.42 -2.92
N LEU A 60 -4.77 7.25 -2.52
CA LEU A 60 -5.98 6.67 -3.11
C LEU A 60 -7.22 7.53 -2.81
N ARG A 61 -7.34 8.06 -1.59
CA ARG A 61 -8.46 8.93 -1.19
C ARG A 61 -8.52 10.19 -2.05
N ILE A 62 -7.38 10.84 -2.26
CA ILE A 62 -7.26 12.05 -3.09
C ILE A 62 -7.62 11.72 -4.54
N ASN A 63 -7.10 10.61 -5.06
CA ASN A 63 -7.33 10.19 -6.45
C ASN A 63 -8.71 9.55 -6.68
N ARG A 64 -9.59 9.54 -5.67
CA ARG A 64 -10.93 8.93 -5.70
C ARG A 64 -10.94 7.47 -6.18
N ILE A 65 -9.85 6.74 -5.92
CA ILE A 65 -9.75 5.32 -6.27
C ILE A 65 -10.60 4.53 -5.28
N ARG A 66 -11.59 3.81 -5.81
CA ARG A 66 -12.45 2.91 -5.02
C ARG A 66 -11.84 1.51 -5.03
N VAL A 67 -11.72 0.93 -3.85
CA VAL A 67 -11.31 -0.45 -3.64
C VAL A 67 -12.55 -1.24 -3.28
N LEU A 68 -12.79 -2.34 -3.99
CA LEU A 68 -13.95 -3.22 -3.80
C LEU A 68 -13.50 -4.64 -3.43
N PRO A 69 -14.35 -5.43 -2.75
CA PRO A 69 -14.13 -6.86 -2.60
C PRO A 69 -13.91 -7.52 -3.97
N GLY A 70 -12.87 -8.33 -4.06
CA GLY A 70 -12.44 -8.98 -5.30
C GLY A 70 -11.24 -8.32 -5.98
N ASP A 71 -10.92 -7.06 -5.66
CA ASP A 71 -9.80 -6.35 -6.27
C ASP A 71 -8.45 -6.92 -5.82
N ARG A 72 -7.48 -6.92 -6.74
CA ARG A 72 -6.06 -7.13 -6.39
C ARG A 72 -5.44 -5.80 -5.98
N VAL A 73 -4.71 -5.82 -4.90
CA VAL A 73 -4.09 -4.64 -4.30
C VAL A 73 -2.67 -4.92 -3.87
N ARG A 74 -1.84 -3.88 -3.91
CA ARG A 74 -0.54 -3.89 -3.26
C ARG A 74 -0.66 -3.26 -1.88
N VAL A 75 -0.11 -3.95 -0.89
CA VAL A 75 -0.18 -3.58 0.53
C VAL A 75 1.24 -3.45 1.08
N GLU A 76 1.46 -2.38 1.82
CA GLU A 76 2.66 -2.16 2.61
C GLU A 76 2.41 -2.54 4.06
N LEU A 77 3.29 -3.38 4.61
CA LEU A 77 3.31 -3.78 6.01
C LEU A 77 4.50 -3.15 6.71
N THR A 78 4.28 -2.79 7.97
CA THR A 78 5.36 -2.42 8.88
C THR A 78 5.98 -3.73 9.41
N PRO A 79 7.31 -3.84 9.54
CA PRO A 79 7.95 -5.08 9.99
C PRO A 79 7.58 -5.42 11.45
N TYR A 80 7.12 -4.42 12.20
CA TYR A 80 6.64 -4.54 13.57
C TYR A 80 5.21 -5.10 13.65
N ASP A 81 4.42 -5.04 12.58
CA ASP A 81 3.03 -5.54 12.55
C ASP A 81 2.69 -6.11 11.17
N LEU A 82 2.69 -7.44 11.07
CA LEU A 82 2.34 -8.19 9.87
C LEU A 82 0.82 -8.44 9.74
N THR A 83 0.01 -7.97 10.70
CA THR A 83 -1.45 -8.14 10.72
C THR A 83 -2.18 -6.91 10.19
N ARG A 84 -1.50 -5.76 10.15
CA ARG A 84 -2.04 -4.48 9.68
C ARG A 84 -1.21 -3.89 8.56
N GLY A 85 -1.89 -3.44 7.52
CA GLY A 85 -1.24 -2.89 6.33
C GLY A 85 -1.86 -1.62 5.79
N ARG A 86 -1.21 -1.09 4.77
CA ARG A 86 -1.65 0.09 4.03
C ARG A 86 -1.76 -0.22 2.55
N ILE A 87 -2.94 -0.03 1.97
CA ILE A 87 -3.17 -0.21 0.53
C ILE A 87 -2.61 1.00 -0.21
N THR A 88 -1.62 0.78 -1.07
CA THR A 88 -0.95 1.87 -1.81
C THR A 88 -1.28 1.90 -3.28
N ARG A 89 -1.71 0.77 -3.86
CA ARG A 89 -2.19 0.73 -5.25
C ARG A 89 -3.17 -0.41 -5.51
N ARG A 90 -4.12 -0.17 -6.42
CA ARG A 90 -4.95 -1.20 -7.06
C ARG A 90 -4.21 -1.69 -8.32
N LEU A 91 -4.14 -3.01 -8.48
CA LEU A 91 -3.50 -3.67 -9.63
C LEU A 91 -4.47 -3.88 -10.78
#